data_AF-A0A840J7X9-F1
#
_entry.id   AF-A0A840J7X9-F1
#
_cell.length_a   1.000
_cell.length_b   1.000
_cell.length_c   1.000
_cell.angle_alpha   90.00
_cell.angle_beta   90.00
_cell.angle_gamma   90.00
#
_symmetry.space_group_name_H-M   'P 1'
#
loop_
_entity.id
_entity.type
_entity.pdbx_description
1 polymer ?
#
loop_
_entity_poly.entity_id
_entity_poly.type
_entity_poly.pdbx_seq_one_letter_code
_entity_poly.pdbx_strand_id
1 'polypeptide(L)'
;MGPKTRRVVRAVAIATVPVFSVLFGSAAAAPAGPPSAAPSSEAPPPAVAAAGIPASYYVRDTVSHIAKLQSDLALTDGTFDANVDAATASLSGTLSLPPTPDAYFVAFRFMPATSTVELVPDGPQGGLLLKNPGDAGEVAQRPFPDGNSYLSVIADLTLRVDIRLSEATVDGRVLDLGEDCRTAAPVEIRLKGVIGLQPTAPPTKMTTTFAIPPFSGCRGHENLDRLITGLVSGPGNTLNTTIAVRCVGTCEADAAR
;
A
#
# COMPACT_ATOMS: atom_id res chain seq x y z
N MET A 1 8.94 -39.74 -37.38
CA MET A 1 8.14 -40.72 -36.60
C MET A 1 7.61 -39.97 -35.38
N GLY A 2 6.49 -39.25 -35.41
CA GLY A 2 5.12 -39.73 -35.64
C GLY A 2 4.37 -39.66 -34.30
N PRO A 3 3.56 -38.61 -34.01
CA PRO A 3 2.82 -38.50 -32.76
C PRO A 3 1.54 -39.34 -32.83
N LYS A 4 1.31 -40.20 -31.82
CA LYS A 4 0.07 -40.98 -31.70
C LYS A 4 -0.93 -40.24 -30.80
N THR A 5 -1.92 -39.66 -31.46
CA THR A 5 -3.24 -39.30 -30.94
C THR A 5 -3.98 -40.53 -30.39
N ARG A 6 -4.65 -40.37 -29.24
CA ARG A 6 -5.82 -41.18 -28.89
C ARG A 6 -6.92 -40.29 -28.30
N ARG A 7 -7.95 -40.08 -29.11
CA ARG A 7 -9.33 -39.82 -28.66
C ARG A 7 -9.90 -41.10 -28.05
N VAL A 8 -11.01 -40.97 -27.31
CA VAL A 8 -12.15 -41.90 -27.06
C VAL A 8 -12.56 -41.77 -25.59
N VAL A 9 -13.82 -41.68 -25.14
CA VAL A 9 -15.17 -41.61 -25.72
C VAL A 9 -16.09 -41.15 -24.56
N ARG A 10 -17.19 -40.44 -24.89
CA ARG A 10 -18.31 -40.13 -23.99
C ARG A 10 -18.99 -41.41 -23.46
N ALA A 11 -19.34 -41.44 -22.18
CA ALA A 11 -20.36 -42.35 -21.66
C ALA A 11 -21.41 -41.56 -20.88
N VAL A 12 -22.65 -41.63 -21.38
CA VAL A 12 -23.90 -41.20 -20.75
C VAL A 12 -24.43 -42.41 -19.97
N ALA A 13 -24.91 -42.20 -18.74
CA ALA A 13 -25.68 -43.19 -18.00
C ALA A 13 -26.94 -42.55 -17.40
N ILE A 14 -28.08 -43.19 -17.67
CA ILE A 14 -29.46 -42.79 -17.40
C ILE A 14 -30.03 -43.70 -16.29
N ALA A 15 -30.84 -43.09 -15.42
CA ALA A 15 -31.95 -43.62 -14.59
C ALA A 15 -31.69 -44.72 -13.55
N THR A 16 -32.30 -44.56 -12.37
CA THR A 16 -33.57 -45.23 -12.01
C THR A 16 -34.07 -44.81 -10.63
N VAL A 17 -35.40 -44.70 -10.49
CA VAL A 17 -36.18 -44.40 -9.28
C VAL A 17 -36.65 -45.72 -8.66
N PRO A 18 -36.84 -45.80 -7.33
CA PRO A 18 -37.87 -46.68 -6.79
C PRO A 18 -38.91 -45.92 -5.94
N VAL A 19 -40.15 -46.31 -6.23
CA VAL A 19 -41.41 -46.00 -5.57
C VAL A 19 -41.52 -46.82 -4.28
N PHE A 20 -42.02 -46.21 -3.19
CA PHE A 20 -42.58 -46.95 -2.06
C PHE A 20 -43.86 -46.24 -1.57
N SER A 21 -44.98 -46.93 -1.71
CA SER A 21 -46.25 -46.73 -1.00
C SER A 21 -46.47 -48.02 -0.20
N VAL A 22 -47.22 -48.17 0.89
CA VAL A 22 -48.42 -47.52 1.46
C VAL A 22 -48.41 -47.89 2.95
N LEU A 23 -49.12 -47.18 3.83
CA LEU A 23 -50.14 -47.77 4.73
C LEU A 23 -50.93 -46.69 5.49
N PHE A 24 -52.25 -46.88 5.51
CA PHE A 24 -53.27 -46.04 6.13
C PHE A 24 -53.31 -46.20 7.66
N GLY A 25 -53.62 -45.11 8.38
CA GLY A 25 -53.99 -45.11 9.79
C GLY A 25 -54.92 -43.93 10.10
N SER A 26 -56.08 -44.23 10.67
CA SER A 26 -57.24 -43.35 10.87
C SER A 26 -57.12 -42.31 11.99
N ALA A 27 -57.77 -41.16 11.75
CA ALA A 27 -58.56 -40.31 12.65
C ALA A 27 -58.10 -40.00 14.09
N ALA A 28 -57.86 -38.72 14.35
CA ALA A 28 -58.39 -37.99 15.52
C ALA A 28 -58.32 -36.47 15.26
N ALA A 29 -59.47 -35.81 15.26
CA ALA A 29 -59.57 -34.35 15.25
C ALA A 29 -59.23 -33.80 16.64
N ALA A 30 -58.27 -32.87 16.71
CA ALA A 30 -57.92 -32.10 17.90
C ALA A 30 -57.95 -30.60 17.56
N PRO A 31 -58.29 -29.72 18.52
CA PRO A 31 -58.80 -28.38 18.25
C PRO A 31 -57.72 -27.40 17.80
N ALA A 32 -58.13 -26.41 17.01
CA ALA A 32 -57.31 -25.29 16.56
C ALA A 32 -56.73 -24.51 17.74
N GLY A 33 -55.42 -24.65 17.96
CA GLY A 33 -54.64 -23.73 18.79
C GLY A 33 -54.42 -22.39 18.06
N PRO A 34 -54.22 -21.28 18.79
CA PRO A 34 -54.00 -19.96 18.21
C PRO A 34 -52.72 -19.92 17.35
N PRO A 35 -52.66 -19.03 16.34
CA PRO A 35 -51.55 -18.98 15.39
C PRO A 35 -50.21 -18.76 16.10
N SER A 36 -49.29 -19.71 15.88
CA SER A 36 -47.90 -19.60 16.29
C SER A 36 -47.29 -18.35 15.64
N ALA A 37 -46.86 -17.42 16.48
CA ALA A 37 -46.05 -16.28 16.05
C ALA A 37 -44.82 -16.80 15.28
N ALA A 38 -44.56 -16.18 14.13
CA ALA A 38 -43.37 -16.43 13.35
C ALA A 38 -42.12 -16.17 14.21
N PRO A 39 -41.05 -16.98 14.10
CA PRO A 39 -39.78 -16.63 14.73
C PRO A 39 -39.26 -15.35 14.07
N SER A 40 -39.19 -14.28 14.85
CA SER A 40 -38.47 -13.07 14.49
C SER A 40 -37.03 -13.46 14.14
N SER A 41 -36.63 -13.16 12.91
CA SER A 41 -35.23 -13.21 12.48
C SER A 41 -34.43 -12.26 13.37
N GLU A 42 -33.79 -12.79 14.39
CA GLU A 42 -32.77 -12.09 15.15
C GLU A 42 -31.65 -11.76 14.16
N ALA A 43 -31.50 -10.46 13.87
CA ALA A 43 -30.41 -9.98 13.04
C ALA A 43 -29.09 -10.49 13.64
N PRO A 44 -28.14 -10.97 12.82
CA PRO A 44 -26.82 -11.28 13.34
C PRO A 44 -26.31 -10.06 14.10
N PRO A 45 -25.70 -10.23 15.29
CA PRO A 45 -25.09 -9.12 15.99
C PRO A 45 -24.16 -8.39 15.00
N PRO A 46 -24.08 -7.05 15.05
CA PRO A 46 -23.19 -6.32 14.17
C PRO A 46 -21.82 -6.95 14.31
N ALA A 47 -21.26 -7.42 13.19
CA ALA A 47 -19.88 -7.83 13.14
C ALA A 47 -19.09 -6.69 13.77
N VAL A 48 -18.42 -6.97 14.90
CA VAL A 48 -17.51 -6.03 15.51
C VAL A 48 -16.52 -5.71 14.41
N ALA A 49 -16.65 -4.53 13.80
CA ALA A 49 -15.65 -4.05 12.86
C ALA A 49 -14.34 -4.16 13.62
N ALA A 50 -13.41 -4.97 13.13
CA ALA A 50 -12.07 -5.06 13.68
C ALA A 50 -11.44 -3.68 13.53
N ALA A 51 -11.64 -2.83 14.54
CA ALA A 51 -11.02 -1.53 14.61
C ALA A 51 -9.57 -1.83 14.92
N GLY A 52 -8.74 -1.84 13.87
CA GLY A 52 -7.29 -1.97 14.00
C GLY A 52 -6.72 -0.94 14.97
N ILE A 53 -5.44 -1.11 15.30
CA ILE A 53 -4.72 -0.20 16.18
C ILE A 53 -4.26 1.01 15.35
N PRO A 54 -4.81 2.22 15.56
CA PRO A 54 -4.26 3.42 14.94
C PRO A 54 -2.81 3.65 15.41
N ALA A 55 -1.95 4.00 14.48
CA ALA A 55 -0.54 4.31 14.74
C ALA A 55 -0.09 5.40 13.77
N SER A 56 0.70 6.36 14.23
CA SER A 56 1.32 7.37 13.37
C SER A 56 2.83 7.18 13.40
N TYR A 57 3.46 7.38 12.25
CA TYR A 57 4.90 7.29 12.08
C TYR A 57 5.44 8.55 11.45
N TYR A 58 6.61 8.99 11.92
CA TYR A 58 7.42 9.92 11.16
C TYR A 58 8.14 9.20 10.02
N VAL A 59 8.17 9.84 8.86
CA VAL A 59 8.94 9.43 7.68
C VAL A 59 10.03 10.48 7.51
N ARG A 60 11.29 10.13 7.81
CA ARG A 60 12.40 11.10 7.89
C ARG A 60 13.67 10.59 7.24
N ASP A 61 14.63 11.50 7.07
CA ASP A 61 15.94 11.20 6.48
C ASP A 61 15.80 10.49 5.13
N THR A 62 14.77 10.87 4.37
CA THR A 62 14.41 10.13 3.17
C THR A 62 15.28 10.60 2.00
N VAL A 63 16.06 9.68 1.44
CA VAL A 63 16.93 9.95 0.29
C VAL A 63 16.59 8.99 -0.83
N SER A 64 16.29 9.55 -2.00
CA SER A 64 16.02 8.82 -3.23
C SER A 64 17.19 8.98 -4.21
N HIS A 65 17.78 7.87 -4.64
CA HIS A 65 18.77 7.87 -5.71
C HIS A 65 18.07 7.72 -7.07
N ILE A 66 18.21 8.73 -7.93
CA ILE A 66 17.65 8.72 -9.28
C ILE A 66 18.68 8.14 -10.25
N ALA A 67 18.46 6.89 -10.67
CA ALA A 67 19.48 6.08 -11.33
C ALA A 67 20.00 6.70 -12.63
N LYS A 68 19.12 7.23 -13.48
CA LYS A 68 19.54 7.83 -14.76
C LYS A 68 20.32 9.12 -14.61
N LEU A 69 19.99 9.89 -13.57
CA LEU A 69 20.66 11.16 -13.26
C LEU A 69 21.92 10.96 -12.41
N GLN A 70 22.08 9.79 -11.79
CA GLN A 70 23.15 9.53 -10.82
C GLN A 70 23.19 10.60 -9.73
N SER A 71 22.00 11.03 -9.28
CA SER A 71 21.81 12.13 -8.33
C SER A 71 20.96 11.65 -7.17
N ASP A 72 21.29 12.13 -5.98
CA ASP A 72 20.52 11.86 -4.76
C ASP A 72 19.60 13.03 -4.45
N LEU A 73 18.34 12.71 -4.15
CA LEU A 73 17.30 13.63 -3.76
C LEU A 73 16.94 13.40 -2.30
N ALA A 74 17.26 14.35 -1.43
CA ALA A 74 16.74 14.38 -0.07
C ALA A 74 15.30 14.91 -0.10
N LEU A 75 14.34 14.09 0.32
CA LEU A 75 12.94 14.48 0.46
C LEU A 75 12.71 15.10 1.84
N THR A 76 11.73 15.99 1.92
CA THR A 76 11.26 16.56 3.18
C THR A 76 10.66 15.50 4.10
N ASP A 77 10.79 15.73 5.41
CA ASP A 77 10.18 14.90 6.44
C ASP A 77 8.64 14.97 6.35
N GLY A 78 7.98 13.85 6.62
CA GLY A 78 6.52 13.79 6.71
C GLY A 78 6.02 12.72 7.66
N THR A 79 4.78 12.27 7.44
CA THR A 79 4.08 11.33 8.32
C THR A 79 3.37 10.23 7.56
N PHE A 80 3.23 9.08 8.21
CA PHE A 80 2.37 7.98 7.76
C PHE A 80 1.41 7.62 8.88
N ASP A 81 0.14 7.97 8.71
CA ASP A 81 -0.93 7.69 9.65
C ASP A 81 -1.60 6.37 9.27
N ALA A 82 -1.34 5.33 10.06
CA ALA A 82 -1.68 3.96 9.78
C ALA A 82 -2.75 3.39 10.72
N ASN A 83 -3.39 2.32 10.26
CA ASN A 83 -4.24 1.44 11.01
C ASN A 83 -3.69 0.01 10.87
N VAL A 84 -3.30 -0.58 11.99
CA VAL A 84 -2.67 -1.90 12.07
C VAL A 84 -3.73 -2.91 12.49
N ASP A 85 -4.16 -3.78 11.59
CA ASP A 85 -5.16 -4.79 11.88
C ASP A 85 -4.52 -6.18 11.93
N ALA A 86 -4.25 -6.64 13.16
CA ALA A 86 -3.70 -7.96 13.40
C ALA A 86 -4.70 -9.09 13.09
N ALA A 87 -6.01 -8.84 13.11
CA ALA A 87 -7.01 -9.86 12.84
C ALA A 87 -7.10 -10.18 11.34
N THR A 88 -6.93 -9.17 10.49
CA THR A 88 -6.88 -9.34 9.03
C THR A 88 -5.46 -9.40 8.46
N ALA A 89 -4.44 -9.34 9.33
CA ALA A 89 -3.03 -9.25 8.95
C ALA A 89 -2.77 -8.14 7.91
N SER A 90 -3.39 -6.97 8.11
CA SER A 90 -3.32 -5.86 7.17
C SER A 90 -2.83 -4.56 7.81
N LEU A 91 -2.22 -3.73 6.98
CA LEU A 91 -1.78 -2.37 7.29
C LEU A 91 -2.36 -1.45 6.24
N SER A 92 -3.03 -0.38 6.66
CA SER A 92 -3.52 0.67 5.77
C SER A 92 -3.21 2.03 6.34
N GLY A 93 -3.03 3.06 5.53
CA GLY A 93 -2.79 4.41 6.04
C GLY A 93 -2.72 5.50 4.99
N THR A 94 -2.56 6.72 5.47
CA THR A 94 -2.37 7.91 4.65
C THR A 94 -0.94 8.39 4.80
N LEU A 95 -0.26 8.55 3.67
CA LEU A 95 1.06 9.17 3.61
C LEU A 95 0.88 10.68 3.39
N SER A 96 1.59 11.49 4.18
CA SER A 96 1.65 12.93 4.03
C SER A 96 3.10 13.36 3.94
N LEU A 97 3.51 13.88 2.78
CA LEU A 97 4.85 14.39 2.53
C LEU A 97 4.72 15.83 2.00
N PRO A 98 5.39 16.81 2.62
CA PRO A 98 5.46 18.15 2.03
C PRO A 98 6.18 18.14 0.68
N PRO A 99 5.95 19.13 -0.19
CA PRO A 99 6.79 19.32 -1.36
C PRO A 99 8.26 19.53 -0.96
N THR A 100 9.17 19.07 -1.81
CA THR A 100 10.61 19.29 -1.69
C THR A 100 11.03 20.38 -2.67
N PRO A 101 11.13 21.65 -2.23
CA PRO A 101 11.58 22.73 -3.08
C PRO A 101 13.08 22.60 -3.40
N ASP A 102 13.51 23.23 -4.49
CA ASP A 102 14.91 23.35 -4.88
C ASP A 102 15.68 22.02 -4.95
N ALA A 103 14.99 20.92 -5.29
CA ALA A 103 15.59 19.62 -5.48
C ALA A 103 16.64 19.69 -6.59
N TYR A 104 17.90 19.40 -6.27
CA TYR A 104 19.03 19.55 -7.17
C TYR A 104 19.35 18.26 -7.93
N PHE A 105 19.61 18.39 -9.22
CA PHE A 105 19.97 17.30 -10.11
C PHE A 105 21.04 17.73 -11.12
N VAL A 106 21.76 16.75 -11.67
CA VAL A 106 22.69 16.98 -12.79
C VAL A 106 22.15 16.32 -14.06
N ALA A 107 21.40 17.09 -14.85
CA ALA A 107 20.94 16.67 -16.17
C ALA A 107 22.11 16.47 -17.13
N PHE A 108 22.03 15.42 -17.96
CA PHE A 108 23.09 15.04 -18.92
C PHE A 108 24.51 14.90 -18.32
N ARG A 109 24.62 14.79 -16.98
CA ARG A 109 25.89 14.68 -16.23
C ARG A 109 26.78 15.93 -16.24
N PHE A 110 26.31 17.05 -16.76
CA PHE A 110 27.08 18.32 -16.73
C PHE A 110 26.21 19.55 -16.46
N MET A 111 24.89 19.44 -16.59
CA MET A 111 23.99 20.58 -16.56
C MET A 111 23.24 20.62 -15.22
N PRO A 112 23.49 21.61 -14.36
CA PRO A 112 22.76 21.73 -13.10
C PRO A 112 21.29 22.06 -13.38
N ALA A 113 20.40 21.41 -12.65
CA ALA A 113 18.98 21.66 -12.69
C ALA A 113 18.39 21.63 -11.28
N THR A 114 17.39 22.48 -11.03
CA THR A 114 16.56 22.42 -9.83
C THR A 114 15.09 22.26 -10.19
N SER A 115 14.27 21.72 -9.29
CA SER A 115 12.82 21.67 -9.42
C SER A 115 12.17 21.50 -8.06
N THR A 116 10.93 21.92 -7.90
CA THR A 116 10.09 21.49 -6.78
C THR A 116 9.53 20.11 -7.10
N VAL A 117 9.77 19.14 -6.21
CA VAL A 117 9.32 17.74 -6.34
C VAL A 117 8.24 17.46 -5.30
N GLU A 118 7.09 16.97 -5.75
CA GLU A 118 6.00 16.55 -4.87
C GLU A 118 5.66 15.08 -5.11
N LEU A 119 5.46 14.33 -4.02
CA LEU A 119 4.96 12.96 -4.05
C LEU A 119 3.49 12.96 -3.61
N VAL A 120 2.59 12.82 -4.57
CA VAL A 120 1.15 12.88 -4.32
C VAL A 120 0.59 11.46 -4.17
N PRO A 121 0.04 11.06 -3.00
CA PRO A 121 -0.54 9.74 -2.83
C PRO A 121 -1.71 9.45 -3.77
N ASP A 122 -1.67 8.30 -4.46
CA ASP A 122 -2.79 7.74 -5.24
C ASP A 122 -3.70 6.94 -4.31
N GLY A 123 -4.48 7.65 -3.49
CA GLY A 123 -5.43 7.07 -2.54
C GLY A 123 -4.79 6.50 -1.26
N PRO A 124 -5.54 5.68 -0.49
CA PRO A 124 -5.04 5.02 0.71
C PRO A 124 -3.91 4.05 0.38
N GLN A 125 -2.87 4.08 1.19
CA GLN A 125 -1.70 3.22 1.05
C GLN A 125 -1.92 1.97 1.91
N GLY A 126 -1.40 0.82 1.48
CA GLY A 126 -1.68 -0.41 2.22
C GLY A 126 -0.79 -1.59 1.87
N GLY A 127 -0.89 -2.60 2.71
CA GLY A 127 0.00 -3.75 2.68
C GLY A 127 -0.42 -4.84 3.64
N LEU A 128 0.44 -5.85 3.72
CA LEU A 128 0.24 -7.01 4.58
C LEU A 128 1.15 -6.95 5.79
N LEU A 129 0.64 -7.48 6.90
CA LEU A 129 1.46 -7.82 8.04
C LEU A 129 1.99 -9.24 7.84
N LEU A 130 3.29 -9.39 7.93
CA LEU A 130 3.95 -10.68 7.79
C LEU A 130 4.24 -11.27 9.16
N LYS A 131 4.02 -12.58 9.28
CA LYS A 131 4.43 -13.37 10.43
C LYS A 131 5.81 -13.97 10.18
N ASN A 132 6.78 -13.69 11.05
CA ASN A 132 8.06 -14.41 11.00
C ASN A 132 7.89 -15.83 11.57
N PRO A 133 8.62 -16.82 11.03
CA PRO A 133 8.70 -18.14 11.65
C PRO A 133 9.16 -18.04 13.11
N GLY A 134 8.39 -18.64 14.03
CA GLY A 134 8.67 -18.62 15.47
C GLY A 134 7.91 -17.54 16.26
N ASP A 135 7.30 -16.56 15.59
CA ASP A 135 6.45 -15.58 16.27
C ASP A 135 5.10 -16.19 16.65
N ALA A 136 4.52 -15.72 17.77
CA ALA A 136 3.17 -16.10 18.18
C ALA A 136 2.11 -15.63 17.17
N GLY A 137 2.33 -14.47 16.54
CA GLY A 137 1.47 -13.87 15.52
C GLY A 137 2.20 -12.77 14.73
N GLU A 138 1.46 -12.00 13.94
CA GLU A 138 1.94 -10.87 13.13
C GLU A 138 2.47 -9.75 14.05
N VAL A 139 1.76 -9.50 15.15
CA VAL A 139 2.20 -8.64 16.25
C VAL A 139 3.02 -9.47 17.22
N ALA A 140 4.29 -9.12 17.40
CA ALA A 140 5.20 -9.85 18.29
C ALA A 140 6.30 -8.95 18.87
N GLN A 141 6.92 -9.40 19.96
CA GLN A 141 8.15 -8.81 20.50
C GLN A 141 9.33 -9.25 19.62
N ARG A 142 10.07 -8.29 19.05
CA ARG A 142 11.23 -8.58 18.19
C ARG A 142 12.44 -7.72 18.56
N PRO A 143 13.67 -8.24 18.39
CA PRO A 143 14.87 -7.47 18.64
C PRO A 143 15.02 -6.33 17.63
N PHE A 144 15.42 -5.16 18.12
CA PHE A 144 15.81 -4.01 17.31
C PHE A 144 17.34 -3.80 17.36
N PRO A 145 17.92 -2.91 16.52
CA PRO A 145 19.37 -2.73 16.43
C PRO A 145 20.08 -2.32 17.72
N ASP A 146 19.34 -1.84 18.73
CA ASP A 146 19.87 -1.48 20.05
C ASP A 146 20.03 -2.68 21.00
N GLY A 147 19.63 -3.89 20.56
CA GLY A 147 19.72 -5.13 21.33
C GLY A 147 18.52 -5.41 22.23
N ASN A 148 17.56 -4.49 22.34
CA ASN A 148 16.33 -4.70 23.11
C ASN A 148 15.20 -5.23 22.22
N SER A 149 14.18 -5.84 22.85
CA SER A 149 12.98 -6.29 22.14
C SER A 149 11.81 -5.33 22.34
N TYR A 150 11.09 -5.07 21.25
CA TYR A 150 9.95 -4.16 21.22
C TYR A 150 8.75 -4.81 20.55
N LEU A 151 7.55 -4.42 20.98
CA LEU A 151 6.32 -4.80 20.29
C LEU A 151 6.36 -4.21 18.87
N SER A 152 6.18 -5.05 17.87
CA SER A 152 6.38 -4.68 16.47
C SER A 152 5.51 -5.52 15.52
N VAL A 153 5.45 -5.09 14.27
CA VAL A 153 4.97 -5.88 13.13
C VAL A 153 6.00 -5.84 12.00
N ILE A 154 5.91 -6.79 11.09
CA ILE A 154 6.67 -6.77 9.84
C ILE A 154 5.72 -6.32 8.76
N ALA A 155 5.91 -5.11 8.26
CA ALA A 155 5.09 -4.58 7.18
C ALA A 155 5.66 -4.95 5.82
N ASP A 156 4.79 -5.32 4.89
CA ASP A 156 5.03 -5.35 3.44
C ASP A 156 4.06 -4.35 2.80
N LEU A 157 4.48 -3.09 2.81
CA LEU A 157 3.67 -1.93 2.45
C LEU A 157 3.90 -1.55 0.99
N THR A 158 2.84 -1.22 0.28
CA THR A 158 2.90 -0.70 -1.07
C THR A 158 2.43 0.73 -1.09
N LEU A 159 3.34 1.63 -1.44
CA LEU A 159 3.00 3.02 -1.70
C LEU A 159 2.75 3.20 -3.20
N ARG A 160 1.66 3.87 -3.55
CA ARG A 160 1.34 4.36 -4.90
C ARG A 160 1.32 5.87 -4.84
N VAL A 161 2.28 6.51 -5.50
CA VAL A 161 2.42 7.97 -5.51
C VAL A 161 2.67 8.48 -6.92
N ASP A 162 2.06 9.61 -7.28
CA ASP A 162 2.44 10.35 -8.47
C ASP A 162 3.61 11.28 -8.13
N ILE A 163 4.63 11.32 -8.99
CA ILE A 163 5.68 12.34 -8.89
C ILE A 163 5.22 13.53 -9.71
N ARG A 164 5.14 14.71 -9.09
CA ARG A 164 4.91 15.99 -9.77
C ARG A 164 6.17 16.83 -9.73
N LEU A 165 6.42 17.53 -10.83
CA LEU A 165 7.54 18.44 -10.99
C LEU A 165 7.01 19.84 -11.32
N SER A 166 7.51 20.83 -10.62
CA SER A 166 7.19 22.24 -10.87
C SER A 166 8.43 23.11 -10.66
N GLU A 167 8.31 24.40 -11.01
CA GLU A 167 9.32 25.43 -10.72
C GLU A 167 10.75 25.03 -11.15
N ALA A 168 10.86 24.37 -12.30
CA ALA A 168 12.13 23.86 -12.75
C ALA A 168 13.04 24.99 -13.24
N THR A 169 14.32 24.90 -12.90
CA THR A 169 15.37 25.73 -13.49
C THR A 169 16.48 24.86 -14.05
N VAL A 170 17.08 25.30 -15.15
CA VAL A 170 18.21 24.67 -15.81
C VAL A 170 19.26 25.74 -16.02
N ASP A 171 20.43 25.56 -15.43
CA ASP A 171 21.51 26.56 -15.46
C ASP A 171 21.03 27.97 -15.06
N GLY A 172 20.18 28.02 -14.02
CA GLY A 172 19.59 29.25 -13.49
C GLY A 172 18.48 29.88 -14.34
N ARG A 173 18.08 29.26 -15.46
CA ARG A 173 16.97 29.71 -16.30
C ARG A 173 15.72 28.88 -16.05
N VAL A 174 14.57 29.54 -15.94
CA VAL A 174 13.29 28.85 -15.76
C VAL A 174 13.00 27.97 -16.97
N LEU A 175 12.70 26.70 -16.70
CA LEU A 175 12.16 25.75 -17.67
C LEU A 175 10.67 25.59 -17.38
N ASP A 176 9.83 26.05 -18.30
CA ASP A 176 8.39 25.94 -18.17
C ASP A 176 7.92 24.49 -18.40
N LEU A 177 7.55 23.82 -17.32
CA LEU A 177 7.01 22.45 -17.34
C LEU A 177 5.48 22.42 -17.53
N GLY A 178 4.79 23.57 -17.49
CA GLY A 178 3.34 23.61 -17.38
C GLY A 178 2.81 23.21 -16.00
N GLU A 179 1.48 23.23 -15.83
CA GLU A 179 0.81 23.05 -14.53
C GLU A 179 0.68 21.58 -14.09
N ASP A 180 0.82 20.63 -15.03
CA ASP A 180 0.41 19.24 -14.86
C ASP A 180 1.55 18.22 -15.10
N CYS A 181 2.81 18.66 -15.05
CA CYS A 181 3.96 17.78 -15.29
C CYS A 181 4.09 16.71 -14.19
N ARG A 182 3.68 15.48 -14.50
CA ARG A 182 3.67 14.37 -13.55
C ARG A 182 3.90 13.01 -14.19
N THR A 183 4.14 11.98 -13.37
CA THR A 183 4.18 10.60 -13.86
C THR A 183 2.83 10.20 -14.48
N ALA A 184 2.88 9.52 -15.63
CA ALA A 184 1.71 9.08 -16.38
C ALA A 184 0.95 7.92 -15.71
N ALA A 185 1.60 7.26 -14.76
CA ALA A 185 1.01 6.27 -13.87
C ALA A 185 1.66 6.40 -12.48
N PRO A 186 1.01 5.94 -11.40
CA PRO A 186 1.58 5.96 -10.07
C PRO A 186 2.88 5.15 -10.00
N VAL A 187 3.87 5.70 -9.29
CA VAL A 187 5.06 5.00 -8.87
C VAL A 187 4.68 4.02 -7.76
N GLU A 188 5.04 2.75 -7.94
CA GLU A 188 4.90 1.74 -6.90
C GLU A 188 6.20 1.59 -6.10
N ILE A 189 6.15 1.91 -4.81
CA ILE A 189 7.27 1.77 -3.87
C ILE A 189 6.89 0.72 -2.83
N ARG A 190 7.56 -0.44 -2.87
CA ARG A 190 7.34 -1.52 -1.90
C ARG A 190 8.29 -1.34 -0.72
N LEU A 191 7.78 -1.07 0.46
CA LEU A 191 8.57 -0.95 1.69
C LEU A 191 8.34 -2.20 2.55
N LYS A 192 9.44 -2.89 2.88
CA LYS A 192 9.40 -4.05 3.75
C LYS A 192 10.33 -3.86 4.93
N GLY A 193 9.81 -4.05 6.14
CA GLY A 193 10.62 -3.91 7.33
C GLY A 193 9.83 -4.09 8.62
N VAL A 194 10.58 -4.14 9.72
CA VAL A 194 10.01 -4.15 11.07
C VAL A 194 9.61 -2.72 11.43
N ILE A 195 8.41 -2.53 11.96
CA ILE A 195 7.95 -1.25 12.51
C ILE A 195 7.51 -1.45 13.96
N GLY A 196 7.88 -0.49 14.81
CA GLY A 196 7.48 -0.49 16.21
C GLY A 196 5.99 -0.22 16.40
N LEU A 197 5.42 -0.80 17.45
CA LEU A 197 4.06 -0.55 17.94
C LEU A 197 4.07 0.00 19.37
N GLN A 198 5.15 0.67 19.75
CA GLN A 198 5.27 1.37 21.02
C GLN A 198 6.15 2.62 20.86
N PRO A 199 5.87 3.74 21.55
CA PRO A 199 6.63 4.98 21.42
C PRO A 199 8.12 4.86 21.75
N THR A 200 8.51 3.86 22.53
CA THR A 200 9.90 3.61 22.92
C THR A 200 10.69 2.79 21.89
N ALA A 201 10.04 2.26 20.85
CA ALA A 201 10.72 1.50 19.81
C ALA A 201 11.67 2.41 19.01
N PRO A 202 12.92 1.99 18.79
CA PRO A 202 13.88 2.82 18.06
C PRO A 202 13.48 2.94 16.58
N PRO A 203 13.91 4.02 15.89
CA PRO A 203 13.65 4.20 14.48
C PRO A 203 14.21 3.05 13.64
N THR A 204 13.52 2.69 12.56
CA THR A 204 13.95 1.64 11.63
C THR A 204 14.25 2.24 10.27
N LYS A 205 15.42 1.90 9.72
CA LYS A 205 15.78 2.25 8.34
C LYS A 205 15.20 1.21 7.38
N MET A 206 14.58 1.69 6.31
CA MET A 206 14.09 0.88 5.21
C MET A 206 14.77 1.29 3.92
N THR A 207 15.15 0.30 3.13
CA THR A 207 15.72 0.49 1.81
C THR A 207 14.91 -0.29 0.80
N THR A 208 14.61 0.32 -0.34
CA THR A 208 13.92 -0.34 -1.44
C THR A 208 14.39 0.17 -2.79
N THR A 209 14.00 -0.56 -3.84
CA THR A 209 14.22 -0.18 -5.23
C THR A 209 12.89 -0.02 -5.94
N PHE A 210 12.77 0.96 -6.83
CA PHE A 210 11.54 1.22 -7.56
C PHE A 210 11.83 1.70 -8.99
N ALA A 211 10.80 1.67 -9.83
CA ALA A 211 10.85 2.20 -11.18
C ALA A 211 10.00 3.47 -11.27
N ILE A 212 10.55 4.52 -11.89
CA ILE A 212 9.81 5.74 -12.20
C ILE A 212 9.14 5.55 -13.57
N PRO A 213 7.80 5.59 -13.67
CA PRO A 213 7.08 5.55 -14.93
C PRO A 213 7.40 6.75 -15.83
N PRO A 214 7.02 6.71 -17.12
CA PRO A 214 7.08 7.88 -17.99
C PRO A 214 6.35 9.10 -17.39
N PHE A 215 6.78 10.29 -17.77
CA PHE A 215 6.09 11.54 -17.46
C PHE A 215 5.12 11.94 -18.58
N SER A 216 4.07 12.67 -18.19
CA SER A 216 3.07 13.25 -19.07
C SER A 216 2.59 14.58 -18.51
N GLY A 217 2.06 15.44 -19.37
CA GLY A 217 1.54 16.75 -18.95
C GLY A 217 2.63 17.80 -18.74
N CYS A 218 3.88 17.49 -19.11
CA CYS A 218 5.01 18.41 -19.06
C CYS A 218 4.97 19.33 -20.29
N ARG A 219 4.00 20.24 -20.31
CA ARG A 219 3.62 21.06 -21.47
C ARG A 219 3.51 22.52 -21.06
N GLY A 220 4.66 23.18 -21.04
CA GLY A 220 4.74 24.63 -21.00
C GLY A 220 4.62 25.22 -22.40
N HIS A 221 5.59 26.06 -22.78
CA HIS A 221 5.75 26.55 -24.16
C HIS A 221 6.00 25.44 -25.20
N GLU A 222 6.53 24.29 -24.78
CA GLU A 222 6.76 23.12 -25.63
C GLU A 222 6.40 21.82 -24.90
N ASN A 223 6.35 20.71 -25.63
CA ASN A 223 6.09 19.40 -25.06
C ASN A 223 7.38 18.73 -24.59
N LEU A 224 7.60 18.71 -23.28
CA LEU A 224 8.79 18.17 -22.62
C LEU A 224 8.60 16.73 -22.12
N ASP A 225 7.44 16.09 -22.33
CA ASP A 225 7.13 14.73 -21.83
C ASP A 225 8.27 13.73 -22.12
N ARG A 226 8.79 13.74 -23.36
CA ARG A 226 9.88 12.84 -23.80
C ARG A 226 11.22 13.18 -23.17
N LEU A 227 11.51 14.48 -22.97
CA LEU A 227 12.76 14.91 -22.36
C LEU A 227 12.80 14.47 -20.89
N ILE A 228 11.75 14.79 -20.12
CA ILE A 228 11.65 14.44 -18.71
C ILE A 228 11.64 12.92 -18.52
N THR A 229 10.87 12.19 -19.34
CA THR A 229 10.87 10.72 -19.36
C THR A 229 12.26 10.16 -19.68
N GLY A 230 12.97 10.76 -20.64
CA GLY A 230 14.30 10.34 -21.04
C GLY A 230 15.31 10.47 -19.90
N LEU A 231 15.23 11.57 -19.15
CA LEU A 231 16.14 11.94 -18.07
C LEU A 231 15.91 11.17 -16.77
N VAL A 232 14.64 10.96 -16.38
CA VAL A 232 14.30 10.51 -15.01
C VAL A 232 13.70 9.10 -14.99
N SER A 233 12.83 8.76 -15.94
CA SER A 233 12.05 7.52 -15.89
C SER A 233 12.88 6.27 -16.15
N GLY A 234 12.61 5.20 -15.41
CA GLY A 234 13.28 3.91 -15.56
C GLY A 234 13.40 3.14 -14.25
N PRO A 235 13.90 1.89 -14.30
CA PRO A 235 14.16 1.08 -13.11
C PRO A 235 15.47 1.49 -12.41
N GLY A 236 15.71 0.89 -11.24
CA GLY A 236 16.99 0.97 -10.54
C GLY A 236 17.14 2.16 -9.61
N ASN A 237 16.08 2.97 -9.43
CA ASN A 237 16.06 4.00 -8.40
C ASN A 237 15.99 3.34 -7.04
N THR A 238 16.64 3.94 -6.04
CA THR A 238 16.60 3.43 -4.67
C THR A 238 16.01 4.46 -3.74
N LEU A 239 15.30 4.03 -2.71
CA LEU A 239 14.82 4.88 -1.64
C LEU A 239 15.36 4.36 -0.32
N ASN A 240 15.99 5.23 0.46
CA ASN A 240 16.33 5.01 1.85
C ASN A 240 15.46 5.94 2.70
N THR A 241 14.83 5.41 3.75
CA THR A 241 14.00 6.22 4.66
C THR A 241 14.09 5.69 6.08
N THR A 242 13.92 6.57 7.06
CA THR A 242 13.82 6.22 8.46
C THR A 242 12.38 6.36 8.91
N ILE A 243 11.83 5.27 9.46
CA ILE A 243 10.49 5.23 10.06
C ILE A 243 10.63 5.26 11.57
N ALA A 244 9.99 6.22 12.24
CA ALA A 244 9.98 6.33 13.70
C ALA A 244 8.54 6.41 14.22
N VAL A 245 8.25 5.78 15.36
CA VAL A 245 6.92 5.85 15.96
C VAL A 245 6.66 7.29 16.43
N ARG A 246 5.56 7.88 15.99
CA ARG A 246 5.03 9.15 16.50
C ARG A 246 4.03 8.88 17.63
N CYS A 247 3.08 7.97 17.42
CA CYS A 247 2.10 7.55 18.43
C CYS A 247 1.48 6.19 18.07
N VAL A 248 0.86 5.53 19.06
CA VAL A 248 0.08 4.29 18.91
C VAL A 248 -1.15 4.37 19.81
N GLY A 249 -2.31 4.01 19.29
CA GLY A 249 -3.60 4.19 19.97
C GLY A 249 -4.12 5.62 19.80
N THR A 250 -4.09 6.42 20.86
CA THR A 250 -4.55 7.81 20.81
C THR A 250 -3.52 8.69 20.10
N CYS A 251 -3.64 8.77 18.78
CA CYS A 251 -2.90 9.70 17.95
C CYS A 251 -3.70 11.00 17.83
N GLU A 252 -3.39 11.99 18.67
CA GLU A 252 -3.90 13.33 18.43
C GLU A 252 -3.34 13.83 17.08
N ALA A 253 -4.22 14.34 16.23
CA ALA A 253 -3.80 15.05 15.03
C ALA A 253 -3.00 16.27 15.50
N ASP A 254 -1.76 16.42 15.02
CA ASP A 254 -0.97 17.62 15.33
C ASP A 254 -1.81 18.83 14.87
N ALA A 255 -2.23 19.67 15.83
CA ALA A 255 -2.79 20.97 15.51
C ALA A 255 -1.72 21.72 14.70
N ALA A 256 -2.03 22.00 13.42
CA ALA A 256 -1.18 22.75 12.52
C ALA A 256 -0.60 23.97 13.25
N ARG A 257 0.72 23.99 13.42
CA ARG A 257 1.47 25.17 13.89
C ARG A 257 2.07 25.89 12.70
#